data_AF-A0A8T6M5X8-F1
#
_entry.id   AF-A0A8T6M5X8-F1
#
_cell.length_a   1.000
_cell.length_b   1.000
_cell.length_c   1.000
_cell.angle_alpha   90.00
_cell.angle_beta   90.00
_cell.angle_gamma   90.00
#
_symmetry.space_group_name_H-M   'P 1'
#
loop_
_entity.id
_entity.type
_entity.pdbx_description
1 polymer ?
#
loop_
_entity_poly.entity_id
_entity_poly.type
_entity_poly.pdbx_seq_one_letter_code
_entity_poly.pdbx_strand_id
1 'polypeptide(L)'
;MKQTTKKILLWLYPTEKGSQRVVNVDELRLILPELKNSGFRSLLNLLKKQHLISQEKSESEKEFRLTSYGKTSLEAEFPLFSTSMSDWKGEWSMIVFLNAPKSDKQFRFLRKYLVDNHCGQLSRGVYLYPGSLPVELHKLLLSMYVNSVLVTGVKGWLFGDERSIIIETFSLADIKSGLSGISKEIYLLLKQKNNQKRSDEGDKQDICLVFDRLAILLSEDLGLFQHYYPDVRSGKELLSQLQGII
;
A
#
# COMPACT_ATOMS: atom_id res chain seq x y z
N MET A 1 6.92 8.17 -4.11
CA MET A 1 7.76 7.41 -5.08
C MET A 1 7.05 7.29 -6.45
N LYS A 2 7.75 7.12 -7.59
CA LYS A 2 7.08 6.89 -8.90
C LYS A 2 6.33 5.55 -8.93
N GLN A 3 5.20 5.49 -9.63
CA GLN A 3 4.34 4.29 -9.68
C GLN A 3 5.07 3.03 -10.17
N THR A 4 5.91 3.14 -11.20
CA THR A 4 6.67 2.01 -11.73
C THR A 4 7.67 1.45 -10.71
N THR A 5 8.25 2.32 -9.88
CA THR A 5 9.11 1.87 -8.77
C THR A 5 8.28 1.15 -7.73
N LYS A 6 7.14 1.70 -7.31
CA LYS A 6 6.24 1.08 -6.34
C LYS A 6 5.86 -0.34 -6.76
N LYS A 7 5.48 -0.52 -8.03
CA LYS A 7 5.17 -1.81 -8.64
C LYS A 7 6.30 -2.83 -8.48
N ILE A 8 7.54 -2.47 -8.87
CA ILE A 8 8.69 -3.38 -8.73
C ILE A 8 8.93 -3.75 -7.27
N LEU A 9 8.95 -2.76 -6.38
CA LEU A 9 9.22 -3.02 -4.97
C LEU A 9 8.13 -3.90 -4.36
N LEU A 10 6.86 -3.65 -4.69
CA LEU A 10 5.72 -4.42 -4.19
C LEU A 10 5.77 -5.86 -4.68
N TRP A 11 6.11 -6.04 -5.96
CA TRP A 11 6.25 -7.38 -6.53
C TRP A 11 7.40 -8.18 -5.90
N LEU A 12 8.48 -7.50 -5.51
CA LEU A 12 9.61 -8.09 -4.79
C LEU A 12 9.36 -8.27 -3.29
N TYR A 13 8.23 -7.80 -2.75
CA TYR A 13 7.97 -7.88 -1.31
C TYR A 13 7.73 -9.34 -0.89
N PRO A 14 8.43 -9.84 0.14
CA PRO A 14 8.20 -11.18 0.67
C PRO A 14 6.88 -11.21 1.45
N THR A 15 5.93 -12.00 0.97
CA THR A 15 4.63 -12.17 1.61
C THR A 15 4.66 -13.15 2.78
N GLU A 16 5.64 -14.05 2.81
CA GLU A 16 5.87 -14.99 3.92
C GLU A 16 6.93 -14.48 4.91
N LYS A 17 6.65 -14.63 6.21
CA LYS A 17 7.53 -14.15 7.28
C LYS A 17 8.86 -14.93 7.27
N GLY A 18 9.96 -14.19 7.24
CA GLY A 18 11.32 -14.78 7.22
C GLY A 18 11.79 -15.26 5.84
N SER A 19 10.97 -15.12 4.80
CA SER A 19 11.36 -15.41 3.42
C SER A 19 12.05 -14.21 2.76
N GLN A 20 12.82 -14.50 1.70
CA GLN A 20 13.21 -13.50 0.71
C GLN A 20 12.60 -13.89 -0.63
N ARG A 21 11.97 -12.93 -1.30
CA ARG A 21 11.52 -13.14 -2.67
C ARG A 21 12.63 -12.73 -3.62
N VAL A 22 13.05 -13.67 -4.46
CA VAL A 22 14.04 -13.49 -5.51
C VAL A 22 13.34 -13.77 -6.84
N VAL A 23 13.49 -12.87 -7.80
CA VAL A 23 12.82 -12.96 -9.10
C VAL A 23 13.79 -12.64 -10.23
N ASN A 24 13.56 -13.18 -11.42
CA ASN A 24 14.35 -12.87 -12.60
C ASN A 24 13.78 -11.69 -13.40
N VAL A 25 14.45 -11.35 -14.51
CA VAL A 25 14.05 -10.24 -15.38
C VAL A 25 12.70 -10.48 -16.05
N ASP A 26 12.41 -11.72 -16.44
CA ASP A 26 11.20 -12.05 -17.19
C ASP A 26 9.97 -11.92 -16.31
N GLU A 27 10.08 -12.31 -15.04
CA GLU A 27 9.03 -12.10 -14.05
C GLU A 27 8.73 -10.61 -13.82
N LEU A 28 9.76 -9.79 -13.63
CA LEU A 28 9.59 -8.34 -13.45
C LEU A 28 9.03 -7.63 -14.68
N ARG A 29 9.13 -8.22 -15.87
CA ARG A 29 8.49 -7.68 -17.07
C ARG A 29 7.00 -7.90 -17.11
N LEU A 30 6.48 -8.89 -16.38
CA LEU A 30 5.05 -9.18 -16.35
C LEU A 30 4.25 -8.05 -15.71
N ILE A 31 4.85 -7.31 -14.79
CA ILE A 31 4.21 -6.18 -14.09
C ILE A 31 4.49 -4.82 -14.74
N LEU A 32 5.31 -4.78 -15.79
CA LEU A 32 5.68 -3.57 -16.54
C LEU A 32 5.81 -3.86 -18.05
N PRO A 33 4.82 -4.48 -18.70
CA PRO A 33 4.90 -4.88 -20.11
C PRO A 33 5.04 -3.69 -21.07
N GLU A 34 4.53 -2.53 -20.68
CA GLU A 34 4.56 -1.29 -21.46
C GLU A 34 5.96 -0.67 -21.56
N LEU A 35 6.89 -1.06 -20.69
CA LEU A 35 8.19 -0.43 -20.56
C LEU A 35 9.18 -1.00 -21.58
N LYS A 36 9.65 -0.15 -22.50
CA LYS A 36 10.70 -0.52 -23.46
C LYS A 36 11.97 -1.04 -22.74
N ASN A 37 12.68 -1.95 -23.41
CA ASN A 37 13.91 -2.59 -22.89
C ASN A 37 14.93 -1.60 -22.29
N SER A 38 15.16 -0.46 -22.96
CA SER A 38 16.07 0.59 -22.48
C SER A 38 15.56 1.28 -21.22
N GLY A 39 14.25 1.57 -21.17
CA GLY A 39 13.58 2.14 -19.99
C GLY A 39 13.63 1.20 -18.79
N PHE A 40 13.36 -0.09 -19.01
CA PHE A 40 13.39 -1.11 -17.97
C PHE A 40 14.79 -1.28 -17.37
N ARG A 41 15.83 -1.39 -18.21
CA ARG A 41 17.22 -1.45 -17.74
C ARG A 41 17.62 -0.20 -16.95
N SER A 42 17.18 0.98 -17.42
CA SER A 42 17.44 2.25 -16.75
C SER A 42 16.75 2.33 -15.39
N LEU A 43 15.50 1.87 -15.29
CA LEU A 43 14.75 1.79 -14.04
C LEU A 43 15.45 0.86 -13.05
N LEU A 44 15.78 -0.38 -13.43
CA LEU A 44 16.48 -1.31 -12.53
C LEU A 44 17.83 -0.74 -12.07
N ASN A 45 18.58 -0.09 -12.96
CA ASN A 45 19.85 0.55 -12.59
C ASN A 45 19.63 1.70 -11.59
N LEU A 46 18.57 2.51 -11.77
CA LEU A 46 18.20 3.56 -10.82
C LEU A 46 17.87 2.96 -9.45
N LEU A 47 17.04 1.91 -9.39
CA LEU A 47 16.66 1.28 -8.13
C LEU A 47 17.85 0.68 -7.38
N LYS A 48 18.80 0.08 -8.11
CA LYS A 48 20.06 -0.39 -7.54
C LYS A 48 20.91 0.75 -6.99
N LYS A 49 21.07 1.84 -7.75
CA LYS A 49 21.82 3.03 -7.30
C LYS A 49 21.19 3.69 -6.07
N GLN A 50 19.87 3.63 -5.95
CA GLN A 50 19.12 4.08 -4.77
C GLN A 50 19.12 3.05 -3.64
N HIS A 51 19.82 1.92 -3.79
CA HIS A 51 19.88 0.83 -2.81
C HIS A 51 18.50 0.25 -2.44
N LEU A 52 17.50 0.35 -3.32
CA LEU A 52 16.15 -0.19 -3.08
C LEU A 52 16.07 -1.69 -3.43
N ILE A 53 16.86 -2.12 -4.41
CA ILE A 53 16.96 -3.53 -4.81
C ILE A 53 18.42 -3.96 -4.89
N SER A 54 18.69 -5.22 -4.60
CA SER A 54 19.97 -5.85 -4.91
C SER A 54 19.82 -6.76 -6.12
N GLN A 55 20.90 -6.91 -6.87
CA GLN A 55 20.96 -7.83 -7.99
C GLN A 55 22.08 -8.85 -7.73
N GLU A 56 21.74 -10.13 -7.81
CA GLU A 56 22.69 -11.23 -7.78
C GLU A 56 22.82 -11.84 -9.18
N LYS A 57 23.97 -12.42 -9.46
CA LYS A 57 24.18 -13.23 -10.67
C LYS A 57 24.19 -14.68 -10.21
N SER A 58 23.13 -15.40 -10.54
CA SER A 58 23.15 -16.85 -10.54
C SER A 58 23.63 -17.34 -11.91
N GLU A 59 24.05 -18.60 -12.03
CA GLU A 59 24.89 -19.19 -13.09
C GLU A 59 24.52 -18.87 -14.56
N SER A 60 23.32 -18.37 -14.84
CA SER A 60 22.92 -17.87 -16.16
C SER A 60 21.96 -16.66 -16.18
N GLU A 61 21.40 -16.26 -15.03
CA GLU A 61 20.34 -15.24 -14.96
C GLU A 61 20.63 -14.13 -13.95
N LYS A 62 20.02 -12.96 -14.19
CA LYS A 62 20.06 -11.84 -13.25
C LYS A 62 18.85 -11.94 -12.35
N GLU A 63 19.12 -12.09 -11.06
CA GLU A 63 18.12 -12.18 -10.02
C GLU A 63 18.05 -10.89 -9.22
N PHE A 64 16.84 -10.50 -8.80
CA PHE A 64 16.57 -9.27 -8.07
C PHE A 64 15.79 -9.58 -6.80
N ARG A 65 16.12 -8.84 -5.74
CA ARG A 65 15.39 -8.87 -4.47
C ARG A 65 15.36 -7.49 -3.83
N LEU A 66 14.42 -7.25 -2.92
CA LEU A 66 14.45 -6.07 -2.07
C LEU A 66 15.68 -6.09 -1.16
N THR A 67 16.29 -4.91 -0.97
CA THR A 67 17.19 -4.70 0.17
C THR A 67 16.36 -4.40 1.43
N SER A 68 16.99 -4.40 2.60
CA SER A 68 16.34 -3.92 3.83
C SER A 68 15.86 -2.47 3.69
N TYR A 69 16.65 -1.60 3.05
CA TYR A 69 16.27 -0.20 2.79
C TYR A 69 15.08 -0.09 1.83
N GLY A 70 15.06 -0.89 0.76
CA GLY A 70 13.93 -0.94 -0.16
C GLY A 70 12.66 -1.45 0.49
N LYS A 71 12.76 -2.43 1.38
CA LYS A 71 11.66 -2.93 2.19
C LYS A 71 11.07 -1.82 3.07
N THR A 72 11.90 -1.13 3.85
CA THR A 72 11.45 0.00 4.68
C THR A 72 10.85 1.12 3.84
N SER A 73 11.45 1.41 2.68
CA SER A 73 10.93 2.43 1.75
C SER A 73 9.57 2.05 1.17
N LEU A 74 9.33 0.75 0.91
CA LEU A 74 8.03 0.27 0.49
C LEU A 74 7.00 0.33 1.61
N GLU A 75 7.35 -0.12 2.81
CA GLU A 75 6.45 -0.13 3.98
C GLU A 75 5.99 1.28 4.35
N ALA A 76 6.80 2.31 4.08
CA ALA A 76 6.41 3.71 4.22
C ALA A 76 5.37 4.17 3.18
N GLU A 77 5.35 3.56 1.99
CA GLU A 77 4.40 3.88 0.91
C GLU A 77 3.16 2.96 0.91
N PHE A 78 3.22 1.84 1.63
CA PHE A 78 2.16 0.84 1.76
C PHE A 78 2.02 0.42 3.23
N PRO A 79 1.32 1.21 4.06
CA PRO A 79 1.31 1.04 5.51
C PRO A 79 0.83 -0.32 5.99
N LEU A 80 -0.01 -1.03 5.23
CA LEU A 80 -0.44 -2.40 5.56
C LEU A 80 0.72 -3.38 5.79
N PHE A 81 1.88 -3.13 5.17
CA PHE A 81 3.06 -4.01 5.30
C PHE A 81 3.91 -3.69 6.51
N SER A 82 3.70 -2.52 7.14
CA SER A 82 4.42 -2.14 8.36
C SER A 82 4.02 -3.02 9.55
N THR A 83 5.00 -3.38 10.38
CA THR A 83 4.76 -4.14 11.63
C THR A 83 3.88 -3.36 12.61
N SER A 84 3.99 -2.02 12.62
CA SER A 84 3.18 -1.16 13.49
C SER A 84 1.68 -1.30 13.22
N MET A 85 1.31 -1.52 11.96
CA MET A 85 -0.11 -1.68 11.58
C MET A 85 -0.59 -3.11 11.75
N SER A 86 0.27 -4.12 11.56
CA SER A 86 -0.13 -5.52 11.82
C SER A 86 -0.44 -5.76 13.29
N ASP A 87 0.25 -5.05 14.18
CA ASP A 87 0.11 -5.18 15.63
C ASP A 87 -0.82 -4.12 16.22
N TRP A 88 -1.56 -3.40 15.38
CA TRP A 88 -2.45 -2.33 15.80
C TRP A 88 -3.61 -2.87 16.64
N LYS A 89 -3.84 -2.25 17.81
CA LYS A 89 -4.81 -2.71 18.83
C LYS A 89 -5.85 -1.65 19.21
N GLY A 90 -6.28 -0.81 18.26
CA GLY A 90 -7.28 0.23 18.55
C GLY A 90 -6.70 1.57 19.01
N GLU A 91 -5.38 1.79 18.87
CA GLU A 91 -4.75 3.05 19.27
C GLU A 91 -4.91 4.09 18.15
N TRP A 92 -5.42 5.28 18.46
CA TRP A 92 -5.64 6.34 17.48
C TRP A 92 -4.88 7.61 17.85
N SER A 93 -4.44 8.37 16.85
CA SER A 93 -4.11 9.79 17.01
C SER A 93 -5.28 10.62 16.48
N MET A 94 -5.81 11.50 17.31
CA MET A 94 -6.84 12.47 16.92
C MET A 94 -6.20 13.84 16.70
N ILE A 95 -6.58 14.48 15.60
CA ILE A 95 -6.23 15.87 15.29
C ILE A 95 -7.52 16.68 15.34
N VAL A 96 -7.55 17.70 16.20
CA VAL A 96 -8.69 18.60 16.37
C VAL A 96 -8.25 20.03 16.09
N PHE A 97 -8.82 20.65 15.06
CA PHE A 97 -8.66 22.07 14.80
C PHE A 97 -9.68 22.86 15.60
N LEU A 98 -9.22 23.58 16.62
CA LEU A 98 -10.07 24.34 17.54
C LEU A 98 -10.86 25.43 16.81
N ASN A 99 -10.25 26.03 15.78
CA ASN A 99 -10.84 27.07 14.94
C ASN A 99 -10.64 26.70 13.45
N ALA A 100 -11.34 25.66 12.96
CA ALA A 100 -11.23 25.23 11.56
C ALA A 100 -11.71 26.35 10.60
N PRO A 101 -10.81 27.04 9.88
CA PRO A 101 -11.21 28.22 9.12
C PRO A 101 -12.05 27.82 7.90
N LYS A 102 -13.17 28.52 7.67
CA LYS A 102 -14.10 28.11 6.60
C LYS A 102 -13.59 28.40 5.19
N SER A 103 -12.80 29.45 5.03
CA SER A 103 -12.36 30.02 3.74
C SER A 103 -10.84 30.05 3.56
N ASP A 104 -10.08 29.44 4.47
CA ASP A 104 -8.62 29.43 4.39
C ASP A 104 -8.12 28.45 3.32
N LYS A 105 -7.36 28.98 2.36
CA LYS A 105 -6.71 28.21 1.28
C LYS A 105 -5.65 27.26 1.85
N GLN A 106 -4.90 27.68 2.87
CA GLN A 106 -3.90 26.84 3.54
C GLN A 106 -4.60 25.67 4.23
N PHE A 107 -5.78 25.90 4.80
CA PHE A 107 -6.53 24.83 5.45
C PHE A 107 -7.07 23.84 4.40
N ARG A 108 -7.54 24.32 3.25
CA ARG A 108 -7.93 23.44 2.14
C ARG A 108 -6.76 22.56 1.68
N PHE A 109 -5.56 23.13 1.56
CA PHE A 109 -4.35 22.38 1.24
C PHE A 109 -4.05 21.34 2.33
N LEU A 110 -4.05 21.74 3.61
CA LEU A 110 -3.76 20.85 4.73
C LEU A 110 -4.76 19.70 4.85
N ARG A 111 -6.06 19.95 4.61
CA ARG A 111 -7.07 18.88 4.60
C ARG A 111 -6.78 17.85 3.53
N LYS A 112 -6.44 18.30 2.32
CA LYS A 112 -6.02 17.40 1.24
C LYS A 112 -4.76 16.64 1.64
N TYR A 113 -3.77 17.33 2.21
CA TYR A 113 -2.53 16.71 2.66
C TYR A 113 -2.78 15.64 3.74
N LEU A 114 -3.67 15.89 4.71
CA LEU A 114 -4.05 14.94 5.75
C LEU A 114 -4.66 13.67 5.15
N VAL A 115 -5.63 13.82 4.25
CA VAL A 115 -6.25 12.67 3.57
C VAL A 115 -5.23 11.93 2.70
N ASP A 116 -4.41 12.65 1.94
CA ASP A 116 -3.34 12.08 1.12
C ASP A 116 -2.26 11.36 1.97
N ASN A 117 -2.17 11.67 3.28
CA ASN A 117 -1.32 11.00 4.27
C ASN A 117 -2.13 10.10 5.21
N HIS A 118 -3.26 9.60 4.71
CA HIS A 118 -4.08 8.56 5.34
C HIS A 118 -4.73 8.93 6.67
N CYS A 119 -4.99 10.22 6.90
CA CYS A 119 -5.86 10.64 7.98
C CYS A 119 -7.33 10.55 7.56
N GLY A 120 -8.11 9.78 8.31
CA GLY A 120 -9.56 9.68 8.16
C GLY A 120 -10.25 10.94 8.66
N GLN A 121 -11.13 11.54 7.84
CA GLN A 121 -11.85 12.74 8.22
C GLN A 121 -13.18 12.40 8.90
N LEU A 122 -13.30 12.63 10.21
CA LEU A 122 -14.56 12.44 10.94
C LEU A 122 -15.53 13.61 10.75
N SER A 123 -15.00 14.83 10.75
CA SER A 123 -15.80 16.04 10.58
C SER A 123 -14.96 17.18 10.01
N ARG A 124 -15.55 18.38 9.86
CA ARG A 124 -14.81 19.56 9.44
C ARG A 124 -13.88 20.02 10.56
N GLY A 125 -12.64 19.54 10.55
CA GLY A 125 -11.61 19.90 11.53
C GLY A 125 -11.31 18.81 12.55
N VAL A 126 -11.88 17.61 12.40
CA VAL A 126 -11.50 16.45 13.22
C VAL A 126 -11.03 15.34 12.30
N TYR A 127 -9.81 14.86 12.55
CA TYR A 127 -9.16 13.80 11.78
C TYR A 127 -8.65 12.70 12.72
N LEU A 128 -8.65 11.48 12.21
CA LEU A 128 -8.09 10.30 12.85
C LEU A 128 -6.91 9.78 12.06
N TYR A 129 -5.92 9.27 12.76
CA TYR A 129 -4.83 8.49 12.19
C TYR A 129 -4.64 7.21 13.03
N PRO A 130 -4.57 6.03 12.42
CA PRO A 130 -4.34 4.79 13.16
C PRO A 130 -2.92 4.75 13.72
N GLY A 131 -2.79 4.58 15.03
CA GLY A 131 -1.52 4.54 15.75
C GLY A 131 -0.95 5.93 16.04
N SER A 132 0.38 6.04 15.99
CA SER A 132 1.10 7.29 16.27
C SER A 132 1.23 8.14 15.00
N LEU A 133 0.95 9.43 15.11
CA LEU A 133 1.08 10.35 13.99
C LEU A 133 2.54 10.45 13.51
N PRO A 134 2.81 10.42 12.19
CA PRO A 134 4.15 10.64 11.64
C PRO A 134 4.75 11.97 12.10
N VAL A 135 6.05 11.98 12.40
CA VAL A 135 6.76 13.15 12.97
C VAL A 135 6.69 14.36 12.03
N GLU A 136 6.80 14.12 10.73
CA GLU A 136 6.72 15.13 9.68
C GLU A 136 5.35 15.78 9.65
N LEU A 137 4.29 14.96 9.75
CA LEU A 137 2.92 15.45 9.77
C LEU A 137 2.64 16.24 11.05
N HIS A 138 3.12 15.77 12.20
CA HIS A 138 3.04 16.49 13.46
C HIS A 138 3.73 17.87 13.39
N LYS A 139 4.95 17.94 12.86
CA LYS A 139 5.69 19.20 12.65
C LYS A 139 4.95 20.15 11.69
N LEU A 140 4.34 19.61 10.63
CA LEU A 140 3.55 20.41 9.68
C LEU A 140 2.34 21.04 10.36
N LEU A 141 1.58 20.27 11.14
CA LEU A 141 0.41 20.76 11.87
C LEU A 141 0.77 21.91 12.81
N LEU A 142 1.83 21.73 13.61
CA LEU A 142 2.28 22.73 14.58
C LEU A 142 2.84 23.99 13.92
N SER A 143 3.47 23.87 12.75
CA SER A 143 4.02 25.04 12.04
C SER A 143 2.95 25.84 11.29
N MET A 144 1.95 25.18 10.72
CA MET A 144 0.88 25.86 9.97
C MET A 144 -0.21 26.45 10.87
N TYR A 145 -0.54 25.79 11.98
CA TYR A 145 -1.69 26.14 12.84
C TYR A 145 -1.28 26.23 14.31
N VAL A 146 -0.27 27.05 14.61
CA VAL A 146 0.19 27.32 15.98
C VAL A 146 -1.00 27.71 16.87
N ASN A 147 -1.11 27.08 18.05
CA ASN A 147 -2.18 27.28 19.03
C ASN A 147 -3.61 27.00 18.54
N SER A 148 -3.78 26.43 17.34
CA SER A 148 -5.10 26.21 16.72
C SER A 148 -5.38 24.75 16.39
N VAL A 149 -4.46 23.85 16.75
CA VAL A 149 -4.56 22.40 16.57
C VAL A 149 -4.19 21.69 17.87
N LEU A 150 -5.00 20.70 18.23
CA LEU A 150 -4.75 19.74 19.30
C LEU A 150 -4.47 18.39 18.65
N VAL A 151 -3.36 17.76 19.03
CA VAL A 151 -3.05 16.37 18.66
C VAL A 151 -3.01 15.55 19.94
N THR A 152 -3.83 14.49 20.00
CA THR A 152 -3.90 13.62 21.18
C THR A 152 -3.94 12.16 20.79
N GLY A 153 -3.22 11.33 21.55
CA GLY A 153 -3.33 9.89 21.46
C GLY A 153 -4.57 9.40 22.22
N VAL A 154 -5.27 8.44 21.66
CA VAL A 154 -6.52 7.94 22.23
C VAL A 154 -6.53 6.42 22.11
N LYS A 155 -6.51 5.74 23.26
CA LYS A 155 -6.44 4.27 23.36
C LYS A 155 -7.81 3.60 23.50
N GLY A 156 -8.85 4.38 23.75
CA GLY A 156 -10.21 3.91 23.90
C GLY A 156 -11.16 5.05 23.56
N TRP A 157 -12.12 4.77 22.69
CA TRP A 157 -13.15 5.71 22.28
C TRP A 157 -14.51 5.13 22.59
N LEU A 158 -15.45 6.01 22.90
CA LEU A 158 -16.86 5.67 22.96
C LEU A 158 -17.48 6.12 21.63
N PHE A 159 -17.31 5.31 20.59
CA PHE A 159 -18.14 5.44 19.40
C PHE A 159 -19.53 4.85 19.68
N GLY A 160 -20.57 5.40 19.05
CA GLY A 160 -21.87 4.74 19.03
C GLY A 160 -21.77 3.40 18.30
N ASP A 161 -21.33 3.46 17.04
CA ASP A 161 -20.95 2.31 16.23
C ASP A 161 -19.59 2.57 15.58
N GLU A 162 -18.52 2.14 16.26
CA GLU A 162 -17.13 2.31 15.79
C GLU A 162 -16.96 1.72 14.40
N ARG A 163 -17.49 0.50 14.21
CA ARG A 163 -17.27 -0.27 13.00
C ARG A 163 -17.82 0.49 11.79
N SER A 164 -19.04 0.99 11.87
CA SER A 164 -19.65 1.75 10.77
C SER A 164 -18.88 3.04 10.49
N ILE A 165 -18.52 3.79 11.54
CA ILE A 165 -17.78 5.06 11.40
C ILE A 165 -16.43 4.84 10.73
N ILE A 166 -15.65 3.85 11.19
CA ILE A 166 -14.32 3.58 10.65
C ILE A 166 -14.40 3.01 9.23
N ILE A 167 -15.34 2.12 8.94
CA ILE A 167 -15.56 1.59 7.59
C ILE A 167 -15.88 2.71 6.60
N GLU A 168 -16.74 3.67 6.98
CA GLU A 168 -17.09 4.82 6.13
C GLU A 168 -15.90 5.79 6.00
N THR A 169 -15.27 6.14 7.12
CA THR A 169 -14.19 7.14 7.17
C THR A 169 -12.98 6.75 6.33
N PHE A 170 -12.66 5.45 6.27
CA PHE A 170 -11.52 4.92 5.52
C PHE A 170 -11.93 4.14 4.26
N SER A 171 -13.19 4.25 3.82
CA SER A 171 -13.69 3.57 2.62
C SER A 171 -13.40 2.06 2.59
N LEU A 172 -13.41 1.39 3.75
CA LEU A 172 -13.03 -0.03 3.84
C LEU A 172 -14.01 -0.95 3.10
N ALA A 173 -15.24 -0.50 2.88
CA ALA A 173 -16.23 -1.21 2.06
C ALA A 173 -15.82 -1.25 0.57
N ASP A 174 -15.23 -0.18 0.06
CA ASP A 174 -14.75 -0.11 -1.33
C ASP A 174 -13.53 -1.01 -1.50
N ILE A 175 -12.60 -0.99 -0.52
CA ILE A 175 -11.46 -1.92 -0.49
C ILE A 175 -11.96 -3.37 -0.47
N LYS A 176 -12.96 -3.71 0.36
CA LYS A 176 -13.55 -5.06 0.41
C LYS A 176 -14.08 -5.50 -0.96
N SER A 177 -14.85 -4.64 -1.60
CA SER A 177 -15.44 -4.90 -2.91
C SER A 177 -14.36 -5.11 -3.97
N GLY A 178 -13.36 -4.23 -3.99
CA GLY A 178 -12.22 -4.31 -4.90
C GLY A 178 -11.40 -5.60 -4.73
N LEU A 179 -11.02 -5.95 -3.49
CA LEU A 179 -10.29 -7.18 -3.20
C LEU A 179 -11.10 -8.44 -3.56
N SER A 180 -12.42 -8.42 -3.34
CA SER A 180 -13.29 -9.53 -3.73
C SER A 180 -13.34 -9.71 -5.25
N GLY A 181 -13.35 -8.62 -6.02
CA GLY A 181 -13.24 -8.64 -7.48
C GLY A 181 -11.91 -9.23 -7.94
N ILE A 182 -10.81 -8.70 -7.41
CA ILE A 182 -9.44 -9.17 -7.73
C ILE A 182 -9.26 -10.65 -7.36
N SER A 183 -9.79 -11.10 -6.22
CA SER A 183 -9.70 -12.51 -5.82
C SER A 183 -10.36 -13.45 -6.83
N LYS A 184 -11.47 -13.03 -7.46
CA LYS A 184 -12.14 -13.82 -8.51
C LYS A 184 -11.30 -13.89 -9.77
N GLU A 185 -10.66 -12.78 -10.15
CA GLU A 185 -9.82 -12.69 -11.34
C GLU A 185 -8.54 -13.52 -11.18
N ILE A 186 -7.87 -13.45 -10.01
CA ILE A 186 -6.75 -14.32 -9.65
C ILE A 186 -7.15 -15.79 -9.76
N TYR A 187 -8.33 -16.16 -9.27
CA TYR A 187 -8.84 -17.52 -9.38
C TYR A 187 -9.02 -17.97 -10.84
N LEU A 188 -9.52 -17.10 -11.71
CA LEU A 188 -9.66 -17.39 -13.15
C LEU A 188 -8.30 -17.59 -13.82
N LEU A 189 -7.33 -16.73 -13.53
CA LEU A 189 -5.96 -16.86 -14.03
C LEU A 189 -5.30 -18.16 -13.60
N LEU A 190 -5.46 -18.54 -12.32
CA LEU A 190 -4.97 -19.82 -11.79
C LEU A 190 -5.63 -21.02 -12.50
N LYS A 191 -6.94 -20.94 -12.75
CA LYS A 191 -7.68 -22.00 -13.47
C LYS A 191 -7.22 -22.12 -14.92
N GLN A 192 -6.93 -21.00 -15.59
CA GLN A 192 -6.39 -21.00 -16.95
C GLN A 192 -4.99 -21.61 -17.00
N LYS A 193 -4.08 -21.21 -16.09
CA LYS A 193 -2.72 -21.78 -15.98
C LYS A 193 -2.76 -23.30 -15.76
N ASN A 194 -3.66 -23.80 -14.93
CA ASN A 194 -3.77 -25.25 -14.71
C ASN A 194 -4.26 -26.02 -15.94
N ASN A 195 -5.01 -25.37 -16.84
CA ASN A 195 -5.57 -25.99 -18.03
C ASN A 195 -4.69 -25.81 -19.29
N GLN A 196 -3.76 -24.85 -19.30
CA GLN A 196 -2.91 -24.54 -20.45
C GLN A 196 -1.41 -24.70 -20.11
N LYS A 197 -0.68 -25.47 -20.92
CA LYS A 197 0.77 -25.71 -20.71
C LYS A 197 1.69 -24.53 -21.10
N ARG A 198 1.16 -23.47 -21.73
CA ARG A 198 1.93 -22.29 -22.11
C ARG A 198 1.12 -21.04 -21.83
N SER A 199 1.74 -20.08 -21.15
CA SER A 199 1.18 -18.75 -20.92
C SER A 199 1.27 -17.92 -22.20
N ASP A 200 0.15 -17.44 -22.69
CA ASP A 200 0.06 -16.56 -23.86
C ASP A 200 0.41 -15.10 -23.47
N GLU A 201 0.71 -14.26 -24.45
CA GLU A 201 0.94 -12.82 -24.25
C GLU A 201 -0.28 -12.13 -23.63
N GLY A 202 -1.49 -12.65 -23.88
CA GLY A 202 -2.73 -12.23 -23.21
C GLY A 202 -2.72 -12.43 -21.69
N ASP A 203 -2.24 -13.59 -21.21
CA ASP A 203 -2.19 -13.87 -19.76
C ASP A 203 -1.27 -12.90 -19.02
N LYS A 204 -0.18 -12.48 -19.67
CA LYS A 204 0.77 -11.52 -19.12
C LYS A 204 0.12 -10.15 -18.92
N GLN A 205 -0.68 -9.73 -19.88
CA GLN A 205 -1.42 -8.48 -19.81
C GLN A 205 -2.48 -8.53 -18.70
N ASP A 206 -3.19 -9.65 -18.57
CA ASP A 206 -4.18 -9.83 -17.51
C ASP A 206 -3.54 -9.83 -16.12
N ILE A 207 -2.41 -10.52 -15.93
CA ILE A 207 -1.62 -10.47 -14.68
C ILE A 207 -1.24 -9.03 -14.35
N CYS A 208 -0.75 -8.25 -15.31
CA CYS A 208 -0.40 -6.85 -15.10
C CYS A 208 -1.60 -6.02 -14.67
N LEU A 209 -2.76 -6.18 -15.31
CA LEU A 209 -3.98 -5.42 -15.01
C LEU A 209 -4.55 -5.77 -13.62
N VAL A 210 -4.48 -7.04 -13.23
CA VAL A 210 -4.85 -7.50 -11.88
C VAL A 210 -3.88 -6.93 -10.85
N PHE A 211 -2.57 -7.00 -11.13
CA PHE A 211 -1.54 -6.46 -10.25
C PHE A 211 -1.67 -4.94 -10.05
N ASP A 212 -1.96 -4.19 -11.12
CA ASP A 212 -2.10 -2.73 -11.07
C ASP A 212 -3.25 -2.30 -10.15
N ARG A 213 -4.41 -2.95 -10.28
CA ARG A 213 -5.56 -2.69 -9.41
C ARG A 213 -5.28 -3.11 -7.98
N LEU A 214 -4.61 -4.25 -7.78
CA LEU A 214 -4.21 -4.70 -6.44
C LEU A 214 -3.25 -3.69 -5.80
N ALA A 215 -2.26 -3.20 -6.53
CA ALA A 215 -1.30 -2.21 -6.03
C ALA A 215 -1.98 -0.90 -5.61
N ILE A 216 -3.03 -0.45 -6.33
CA ILE A 216 -3.80 0.73 -5.95
C ILE A 216 -4.51 0.49 -4.61
N LEU A 217 -5.27 -0.60 -4.48
CA LEU A 217 -6.00 -0.91 -3.24
C LEU A 217 -5.05 -1.11 -2.04
N LEU A 218 -3.92 -1.77 -2.26
CA LEU A 218 -2.90 -1.92 -1.23
C LEU A 218 -2.31 -0.57 -0.79
N SER A 219 -2.18 0.40 -1.69
CA SER A 219 -1.69 1.72 -1.29
C SER A 219 -2.70 2.53 -0.47
N GLU A 220 -3.98 2.19 -0.55
CA GLU A 220 -5.06 2.82 0.21
C GLU A 220 -5.28 2.16 1.58
N ASP A 221 -4.98 0.86 1.71
CA ASP A 221 -5.13 0.12 2.95
C ASP A 221 -4.04 0.48 3.98
N LEU A 222 -4.48 1.04 5.10
CA LEU A 222 -3.64 1.36 6.24
C LEU A 222 -3.24 0.15 7.09
N GLY A 223 -3.69 -1.05 6.74
CA GLY A 223 -3.65 -2.23 7.60
C GLY A 223 -4.88 -2.36 8.50
N LEU A 224 -5.85 -1.45 8.37
CA LEU A 224 -7.12 -1.53 9.08
C LEU A 224 -8.07 -2.56 8.47
N PHE A 225 -7.95 -2.83 7.17
CA PHE A 225 -8.89 -3.71 6.46
C PHE A 225 -9.02 -5.07 7.15
N GLN A 226 -7.90 -5.73 7.43
CA GLN A 226 -7.89 -7.06 8.03
C GLN A 226 -8.48 -7.08 9.45
N HIS A 227 -8.33 -5.97 10.19
CA HIS A 227 -8.90 -5.85 11.53
C HIS A 227 -10.42 -5.84 11.48
N TYR A 228 -11.01 -5.08 10.55
CA TYR A 228 -12.47 -4.97 10.43
C TYR A 228 -13.09 -6.10 9.58
N TYR A 229 -12.34 -6.74 8.69
CA TYR A 229 -12.84 -7.86 7.87
C TYR A 229 -11.94 -9.10 8.00
N PRO A 230 -11.86 -9.73 9.19
CA PRO A 230 -10.94 -10.84 9.43
C PRO A 230 -11.24 -12.08 8.57
N ASP A 231 -12.49 -12.26 8.16
CA ASP A 231 -12.93 -13.41 7.34
C ASP A 231 -12.71 -13.21 5.84
N VAL A 232 -12.28 -12.02 5.41
CA VAL A 232 -12.00 -11.72 4.01
C VAL A 232 -10.51 -11.89 3.75
N ARG A 233 -10.16 -12.44 2.59
CA ARG A 233 -8.77 -12.57 2.18
C ARG A 233 -8.08 -11.21 2.16
N SER A 234 -6.91 -11.15 2.78
CA SER A 234 -6.14 -9.92 2.86
C SER A 234 -5.51 -9.57 1.51
N GLY A 235 -5.22 -8.29 1.29
CA GLY A 235 -4.45 -7.88 0.12
C GLY A 235 -3.05 -8.54 0.05
N LYS A 236 -2.44 -8.85 1.21
CA LYS A 236 -1.16 -9.58 1.26
C LYS A 236 -1.28 -11.02 0.73
N GLU A 237 -2.37 -11.69 1.09
CA GLU A 237 -2.66 -13.05 0.62
C GLU A 237 -2.93 -13.06 -0.89
N LEU A 238 -3.69 -12.07 -1.40
CA LEU A 238 -3.92 -11.95 -2.84
C LEU A 238 -2.63 -11.63 -3.61
N LEU A 239 -1.75 -10.79 -3.05
CA LEU A 239 -0.42 -10.54 -3.63
C LEU A 239 0.40 -11.83 -3.67
N SER A 240 0.41 -12.61 -2.59
CA SER A 240 1.11 -13.89 -2.52
C SER A 240 0.58 -14.89 -3.55
N GLN A 241 -0.75 -14.98 -3.69
CA GLN A 241 -1.38 -15.85 -4.70
C GLN A 241 -1.01 -15.44 -6.12
N LEU A 242 -1.07 -14.14 -6.41
CA LEU A 242 -0.70 -13.60 -7.73
C LEU A 242 0.78 -13.83 -8.03
N GLN A 243 1.66 -13.65 -7.04
CA GLN A 243 3.09 -13.95 -7.10
C GLN A 243 3.39 -15.43 -7.36
N GLY A 244 2.49 -16.34 -6.97
CA GLY A 244 2.58 -17.78 -7.25
C GLY A 244 2.01 -18.22 -8.61
N ILE A 245 1.38 -17.31 -9.37
CA ILE A 245 0.90 -17.60 -10.73
C ILE A 245 2.06 -17.74 -11.72
N ILE A 246 3.28 -17.32 -11.39
CA ILE A 246 4.43 -17.42 -12.30
C ILE A 246 5.25 -18.62 -11.87
#